data_AF-A0A2S8I0E9-F1
#
_entry.id   AF-A0A2S8I0E9-F1
#
_cell.length_a   1.000
_cell.length_b   1.000
_cell.length_c   1.000
_cell.angle_alpha   90.00
_cell.angle_beta   90.00
_cell.angle_gamma   90.00
#
_symmetry.space_group_name_H-M   'P 1'
#
loop_
_entity.id
_entity.type
_entity.pdbx_description
1 polymer ?
#
loop_
_entity_poly.entity_id
_entity_poly.type
_entity_poly.pdbx_seq_one_letter_code
_entity_poly.pdbx_strand_id
1 'polypeptide(L)' 'MNRFSTILGGKPTEFEVALSRRGGIGGLDATLRKLKAAEVAAMEHVTQSDDPSEWALVQRYIEAISCARLELERIGLTF' A
#
# COMPACT_ATOMS: atom_id res chain seq x y z
N MET A 1 -19.05 -7.08 -12.05
CA MET A 1 -18.33 -7.93 -11.08
C MET A 1 -16.85 -7.59 -11.12
N ASN A 2 -16.27 -7.19 -9.99
CA ASN A 2 -14.85 -6.83 -9.88
C ASN A 2 -14.00 -8.12 -9.81
N ARG A 3 -13.13 -8.36 -10.79
CA ARG A 3 -12.30 -9.58 -10.84
C ARG A 3 -11.24 -9.62 -9.74
N PHE A 4 -10.81 -8.47 -9.24
CA PHE A 4 -9.82 -8.37 -8.17
C PHE A 4 -10.37 -8.89 -6.84
N SER A 5 -11.64 -8.60 -6.50
CA SER A 5 -12.26 -9.15 -5.29
C SER A 5 -12.45 -10.67 -5.33
N THR A 6 -12.51 -11.28 -6.52
CA THR A 6 -12.60 -12.75 -6.68
C THR A 6 -11.23 -13.42 -6.61
N ILE A 7 -10.18 -12.78 -7.14
CA ILE A 7 -8.81 -13.31 -7.11
C ILE A 7 -8.19 -13.15 -5.72
N LEU A 8 -8.48 -12.02 -5.06
CA LEU A 8 -7.91 -11.65 -3.77
C LEU A 8 -8.87 -11.90 -2.59
N GLY A 9 -10.10 -12.34 -2.86
CA GLY A 9 -11.06 -12.85 -1.88
C GLY A 9 -10.81 -14.30 -1.46
N GLY A 10 -9.58 -14.79 -1.66
CA GLY A 10 -9.13 -16.09 -1.17
C GLY A 10 -8.89 -16.08 0.34
N LYS A 11 -8.53 -17.25 0.90
CA LYS A 11 -8.09 -17.33 2.30
C LYS A 11 -6.91 -16.37 2.50
N PRO A 12 -6.86 -15.61 3.61
CA PRO A 12 -5.74 -14.73 3.88
C PRO A 12 -4.44 -15.53 3.89
N THR A 13 -3.39 -14.97 3.30
CA THR A 13 -2.06 -15.59 3.30
C THR A 13 -1.48 -15.62 4.72
N GLU A 14 -0.50 -16.48 4.97
CA GLU A 14 0.18 -16.53 6.28
C GLU A 14 0.80 -15.18 6.66
N PHE A 15 1.27 -14.42 5.67
CA PHE A 15 1.77 -13.07 5.86
C PHE A 15 0.67 -12.13 6.37
N GLU A 16 -0.51 -12.13 5.75
CA GLU A 16 -1.62 -11.26 6.13
C GLU A 16 -2.13 -11.60 7.54
N VAL A 17 -2.21 -12.90 7.87
CA VAL A 17 -2.57 -13.36 9.22
C VAL A 17 -1.53 -12.90 10.24
N ALA A 18 -0.24 -13.04 9.94
CA ALA A 18 0.83 -12.59 10.83
C ALA A 18 0.82 -11.06 11.01
N LEU A 19 0.55 -10.31 9.94
CA LEU A 19 0.50 -8.85 9.96
C LEU A 19 -0.68 -8.31 10.76
N SER A 20 -1.87 -8.92 10.63
CA SER A 20 -3.06 -8.54 11.41
C SER A 20 -2.93 -8.89 12.89
N ARG A 21 -2.23 -9.98 13.23
CA ARG A 21 -2.01 -10.38 14.64
C ARG A 21 -0.91 -9.57 15.31
N ARG A 22 0.03 -9.02 14.54
CA ARG A 22 1.13 -8.23 15.07
C ARG A 22 0.60 -6.86 15.48
N GLY A 23 0.56 -6.58 16.77
CA GLY A 23 0.31 -5.23 17.29
C GLY A 23 1.55 -4.34 17.18
N GLY A 24 1.38 -3.03 17.42
CA GLY A 24 2.49 -2.08 17.56
C GLY A 24 3.18 -1.69 16.26
N ILE A 25 4.46 -1.34 16.32
CA ILE A 25 5.24 -0.66 15.25
C ILE A 25 5.42 -1.45 13.94
N GLY A 26 5.10 -2.75 13.95
CA GLY A 26 5.18 -3.64 12.79
C GLY A 26 3.84 -4.28 12.42
N GLY A 27 2.75 -3.81 13.01
CA GLY A 27 1.40 -4.29 12.73
C GLY A 27 0.78 -3.68 11.49
N LEU A 28 -0.43 -4.16 11.15
CA LEU A 28 -1.22 -3.67 10.02
C LEU A 28 -1.38 -2.14 10.06
N ASP A 29 -1.85 -1.57 11.18
CA ASP A 29 -2.07 -0.12 11.31
C ASP A 29 -0.80 0.71 11.18
N ALA A 30 0.33 0.22 11.72
CA ALA A 30 1.61 0.90 11.61
C ALA A 30 2.13 0.84 10.17
N THR A 31 1.92 -0.28 9.49
CA THR A 31 2.28 -0.47 8.09
C THR A 31 1.45 0.42 7.18
N LEU A 32 0.14 0.50 7.40
CA LEU A 32 -0.76 1.40 6.67
C LEU A 32 -0.37 2.87 6.84
N ARG A 33 -0.02 3.30 8.07
CA ARG A 33 0.47 4.67 8.31
C ARG A 33 1.77 4.97 7.57
N LYS A 34 2.72 4.02 7.53
CA LYS A 34 3.97 4.16 6.79
C LYS A 34 3.72 4.27 5.28
N LEU A 35 2.83 3.45 4.73
CA LEU A 35 2.46 3.51 3.32
C LEU A 35 1.82 4.86 2.96
N LYS A 36 0.90 5.38 3.78
CA LYS A 36 0.31 6.72 3.59
C LYS A 36 1.36 7.83 3.61
N ALA A 37 2.29 7.78 4.58
CA ALA A 37 3.37 8.76 4.66
C ALA A 37 4.31 8.70 3.44
N ALA A 38 4.63 7.49 2.96
CA ALA A 38 5.47 7.30 1.79
C ALA A 38 4.78 7.77 0.49
N GLU A 39 3.47 7.53 0.35
CA GLU A 39 2.65 8.00 -0.78
C GLU A 39 2.68 9.53 -0.85
N VAL A 40 2.44 10.21 0.28
CA VAL A 40 2.50 11.68 0.37
C VAL A 40 3.89 12.20 0.02
N ALA A 41 4.95 11.63 0.60
CA ALA A 41 6.32 12.06 0.33
C ALA A 41 6.72 11.89 -1.14
N ALA A 42 6.28 10.79 -1.78
CA ALA A 42 6.53 10.58 -3.20
C ALA A 42 5.77 11.59 -4.07
N MET A 43 4.53 11.92 -3.73
CA MET A 43 3.75 12.95 -4.44
C MET A 43 4.38 14.34 -4.29
N GLU A 44 4.81 14.72 -3.09
CA GLU A 44 5.52 15.98 -2.85
C GLU A 44 6.80 16.07 -3.69
N HIS A 45 7.54 14.96 -3.84
CA HIS A 45 8.75 14.93 -4.64
C HIS A 45 8.48 15.14 -6.15
N VAL A 46 7.40 14.57 -6.70
CA VAL A 46 6.97 14.84 -8.09
C VAL A 46 6.68 16.32 -8.29
N THR A 47 6.06 17.00 -7.31
CA THR A 47 5.74 18.43 -7.43
C THR A 47 6.95 19.35 -7.41
N GLN A 48 8.13 18.86 -7.01
CA GLN A 48 9.36 19.64 -6.87
C GLN A 48 10.42 19.35 -7.94
N SER A 49 10.28 18.25 -8.68
CA SER A 49 11.20 17.87 -9.75
C SER A 49 10.72 18.47 -11.08
N ASP A 50 11.65 18.94 -11.91
CA ASP A 50 11.40 19.37 -13.29
C ASP A 50 11.90 18.32 -14.32
N ASP A 51 12.38 17.16 -13.88
CA ASP A 51 12.86 16.08 -14.76
C ASP A 51 11.76 15.05 -15.05
N PRO A 52 11.28 14.93 -16.30
CA PRO A 52 10.30 13.92 -16.70
C PRO A 52 10.73 12.48 -16.43
N SER A 53 12.04 12.21 -16.40
CA SER A 53 12.58 10.87 -16.12
C SER A 53 12.43 10.51 -14.65
N GLU A 54 12.66 11.47 -13.75
CA GLU A 54 12.40 11.32 -12.32
C GLU A 54 10.90 11.17 -12.06
N TRP A 55 10.04 11.90 -12.78
CA TRP A 55 8.59 11.77 -12.64
C TRP A 55 8.11 10.35 -12.94
N ALA A 56 8.56 9.77 -14.06
CA ALA A 56 8.19 8.41 -14.44
C ALA A 56 8.66 7.37 -13.40
N LEU A 57 9.85 7.58 -12.83
CA LEU A 57 10.37 6.72 -11.77
C LEU A 57 9.53 6.83 -10.50
N VAL A 58 9.24 8.06 -10.05
CA VAL A 58 8.50 8.31 -8.82
C VAL A 58 7.04 7.87 -8.94
N GLN A 59 6.44 8.05 -10.11
CA GLN A 59 5.10 7.56 -10.43
C GLN A 59 4.99 6.04 -10.23
N ARG A 60 6.01 5.26 -10.62
CA ARG A 60 6.04 3.81 -10.37
C ARG A 60 6.07 3.47 -8.88
N TYR A 61 6.78 4.26 -8.08
CA TYR A 61 6.78 4.08 -6.63
C TYR A 61 5.44 4.42 -6.01
N ILE A 62 4.79 5.51 -6.45
CA ILE A 62 3.44 5.88 -6.02
C ILE A 62 2.49 4.73 -6.30
N GLU A 63 2.46 4.20 -7.53
CA GLU A 63 1.59 3.08 -7.91
C GLU A 63 1.81 1.83 -7.05
N ALA A 64 3.07 1.47 -6.77
CA ALA A 64 3.40 0.34 -5.93
C ALA A 64 2.93 0.54 -4.47
N ILE A 65 3.13 1.75 -3.92
CA ILE A 65 2.71 2.10 -2.55
C ILE A 65 1.18 2.10 -2.45
N SER A 66 0.48 2.73 -3.40
CA SER A 66 -0.99 2.77 -3.44
C SER A 66 -1.58 1.38 -3.56
N CYS A 67 -1.02 0.52 -4.43
CA CYS A 67 -1.45 -0.87 -4.57
C CYS A 67 -1.31 -1.64 -3.25
N ALA A 68 -0.13 -1.59 -2.62
CA ALA A 68 0.10 -2.25 -1.34
C ALA A 68 -0.84 -1.73 -0.24
N ARG A 69 -1.08 -0.41 -0.18
CA ARG A 69 -1.99 0.20 0.79
C ARG A 69 -3.42 -0.29 0.60
N LEU A 70 -3.94 -0.25 -0.62
CA LEU A 70 -5.32 -0.65 -0.92
C LEU A 70 -5.56 -2.12 -0.60
N GLU A 71 -4.58 -2.99 -0.89
CA GLU A 71 -4.68 -4.40 -0.53
C GLU A 71 -4.70 -4.61 0.99
N LEU A 72 -3.83 -3.92 1.73
CA LEU A 72 -3.82 -3.98 3.19
C LEU A 72 -5.07 -3.38 3.84
N GLU A 73 -5.61 -2.29 3.29
CA GLU A 73 -6.88 -1.71 3.75
C GLU A 73 -8.05 -2.65 3.50
N ARG A 74 -8.08 -3.34 2.35
CA ARG A 74 -9.07 -4.38 2.06
C ARG A 74 -9.01 -5.51 3.08
N ILE A 75 -7.82 -5.96 3.45
CA ILE A 75 -7.63 -7.00 4.48
C ILE A 75 -8.17 -6.52 5.83
N GLY A 76 -7.88 -5.29 6.24
CA GLY A 76 -8.39 -4.69 7.48
C GLY A 76 -9.91 -4.58 7.55
N LEU A 77 -10.60 -4.50 6.40
CA LEU A 77 -12.07 -4.48 6.31
C LEU A 77 -12.72 -5.87 6.32
N THR A 78 -11.92 -6.94 6.25
CA THR A 78 -12.43 -8.33 6.15
C THR A 78 -12.38 -9.09 7.48
N PHE A 79 -11.79 -8.50 8.53
CA PHE A 79 -11.64 -9.09 9.87
C PHE A 79 -12.58 -8.50 10.91
#